data_AF-A0A6N8Z8P2-F1
#
_entry.id   AF-A0A6N8Z8P2-F1
#
_cell.length_a   1.000
_cell.length_b   1.000
_cell.length_c   1.000
_cell.angle_alpha   90.00
_cell.angle_beta   90.00
_cell.angle_gamma   90.00
#
_symmetry.space_group_name_H-M   'P 1'
#
loop_
_entity.id
_entity.type
_entity.pdbx_description
1 polymer ?
#
loop_
_entity_poly.entity_id
_entity_poly.type
_entity_poly.pdbx_seq_one_letter_code
_entity_poly.pdbx_strand_id
1 'polypeptide(L)'
;MEELMGQHPSINLAYAINEPAATGAYAALADLGLDEDVLIVTIDGGCAGVRRVAAGEFGATVMQYPLEMARLGVEAVAERARTSEKPENTPGLDFHDTGAALVTGVPVAGVPSIGVAEGLRECWG
;
A
#
# COMPACT_ATOMS: atom_id res chain seq x y z
N MET A 1 4.34 2.93 -17.96
CA MET A 1 3.32 1.91 -18.30
C MET A 1 3.04 1.94 -19.80
N GLU A 2 2.74 3.09 -20.39
CA GLU A 2 2.57 3.27 -21.84
C GLU A 2 3.66 2.56 -22.69
N GLU A 3 4.94 2.90 -22.45
CA GLU A 3 6.07 2.25 -23.14
C GLU A 3 6.10 0.72 -22.93
N LEU A 4 5.77 0.25 -21.72
CA LEU A 4 5.74 -1.18 -21.41
C LEU A 4 4.64 -1.89 -22.20
N MET A 5 3.46 -1.29 -22.33
CA MET A 5 2.36 -1.87 -23.11
C MET A 5 2.66 -1.87 -24.61
N GLY A 6 3.39 -0.87 -25.11
CA GLY A 6 3.86 -0.83 -26.50
C GLY A 6 4.82 -1.98 -26.84
N GLN A 7 5.69 -2.36 -25.91
CA GLN A 7 6.66 -3.46 -26.12
C GLN A 7 6.14 -4.84 -25.68
N HIS A 8 5.28 -4.87 -24.67
CA HIS A 8 4.82 -6.08 -24.00
C HIS A 8 3.29 -6.03 -23.76
N PRO A 9 2.47 -6.14 -24.83
CA PRO A 9 1.01 -5.99 -24.73
C PRO A 9 0.33 -7.13 -23.95
N SER A 10 1.05 -8.18 -23.58
CA SER A 10 0.52 -9.30 -22.78
C SER A 10 0.62 -9.08 -21.27
N ILE A 11 1.15 -7.95 -20.80
CA ILE A 11 1.15 -7.62 -19.38
C ILE A 11 -0.30 -7.55 -18.89
N ASN A 12 -0.59 -8.28 -17.81
CA ASN A 12 -1.93 -8.34 -17.20
C ASN A 12 -1.90 -8.05 -15.68
N LEU A 13 -0.73 -7.70 -15.16
CA LEU A 13 -0.51 -7.34 -13.76
C LEU A 13 0.53 -6.23 -13.66
N ALA A 14 0.18 -5.15 -12.96
CA ALA A 14 1.08 -4.10 -12.57
C ALA A 14 1.17 -4.04 -11.03
N TYR A 15 2.30 -4.48 -10.49
CA TYR A 15 2.62 -4.26 -9.07
C TYR A 15 3.40 -2.96 -8.92
N ALA A 16 2.72 -1.92 -8.43
CA ALA A 16 3.29 -0.60 -8.27
C ALA A 16 3.86 -0.41 -6.86
N ILE A 17 5.06 0.16 -6.78
CA ILE A 17 5.79 0.38 -5.51
C ILE A 17 5.03 1.29 -4.52
N ASN A 18 4.16 2.18 -5.01
CA ASN A 18 3.33 3.05 -4.19
C ASN A 18 2.07 3.54 -4.94
N GLU A 19 1.10 4.12 -4.22
CA GLU A 19 -0.17 4.57 -4.77
C GLU A 19 -0.02 5.65 -5.87
N PRO A 20 0.92 6.60 -5.80
CA PRO A 20 1.21 7.52 -6.91
C PRO A 20 1.69 6.81 -8.18
N ALA A 21 2.56 5.81 -8.07
CA ALA A 21 3.00 5.03 -9.23
C ALA A 21 1.84 4.20 -9.82
N ALA A 22 1.00 3.62 -8.96
CA ALA A 22 -0.22 2.92 -9.37
C ALA A 22 -1.18 3.87 -10.10
N THR A 23 -1.30 5.10 -9.60
CA THR A 23 -2.11 6.16 -10.21
C THR A 23 -1.67 6.48 -11.63
N GLY A 24 -0.36 6.67 -11.83
CA GLY A 24 0.20 6.91 -13.16
C GLY A 24 0.08 5.70 -14.08
N ALA A 25 0.20 4.48 -13.54
CA ALA A 25 -0.01 3.25 -14.31
C ALA A 25 -1.46 3.13 -14.78
N TYR A 26 -2.45 3.35 -13.90
CA TYR A 26 -3.86 3.34 -14.24
C TYR A 26 -4.19 4.37 -15.31
N ALA A 27 -3.73 5.62 -15.17
CA ALA A 27 -3.98 6.66 -16.16
C ALA A 27 -3.45 6.27 -17.55
N ALA A 28 -2.22 5.75 -17.64
CA ALA A 28 -1.65 5.29 -18.89
C ALA A 28 -2.38 4.06 -19.49
N LEU A 29 -2.93 3.18 -18.65
CA LEU A 29 -3.74 2.06 -19.12
C LEU A 29 -5.11 2.52 -19.62
N ALA A 30 -5.74 3.48 -18.93
CA ALA A 30 -7.01 4.07 -19.33
C ALA A 30 -6.89 4.82 -20.66
N ASP A 31 -5.80 5.56 -20.89
CA ASP A 31 -5.51 6.22 -22.17
C ASP A 31 -5.38 5.23 -23.34
N LEU A 32 -4.99 3.98 -23.04
CA LEU A 32 -4.91 2.88 -24.00
C LEU A 32 -6.20 2.03 -24.07
N GLY A 33 -7.18 2.28 -23.19
CA GLY A 33 -8.40 1.47 -23.04
C GLY A 33 -8.16 0.07 -22.49
N LEU A 34 -7.14 -0.10 -21.64
CA LEU A 34 -6.68 -1.37 -21.07
C LEU A 34 -6.76 -1.40 -19.53
N ASP A 35 -7.43 -0.42 -18.92
CA ASP A 35 -7.53 -0.29 -17.46
C ASP A 35 -8.34 -1.40 -16.78
N GLU A 36 -9.24 -2.05 -17.51
CA GLU A 36 -9.98 -3.23 -17.05
C GLU A 36 -9.23 -4.56 -17.32
N ASP A 37 -8.23 -4.56 -18.21
CA ASP A 37 -7.50 -5.76 -18.63
C ASP A 37 -6.25 -6.05 -17.80
N VAL A 38 -5.76 -5.04 -17.06
CA VAL A 38 -4.53 -5.13 -16.27
C VAL A 38 -4.85 -4.93 -14.79
N LEU A 39 -4.64 -5.97 -13.99
CA LEU A 39 -4.78 -5.87 -12.54
C LEU A 39 -3.69 -4.95 -11.97
N ILE A 40 -4.07 -3.90 -11.26
CA ILE A 40 -3.12 -3.02 -10.56
C ILE A 40 -3.18 -3.29 -9.06
N VAL A 41 -2.03 -3.57 -8.44
CA VAL A 41 -1.90 -3.68 -6.98
C VAL A 41 -0.76 -2.81 -6.48
N THR A 42 -0.86 -2.30 -5.25
CA THR A 42 0.07 -1.28 -4.76
C THR A 42 0.29 -1.33 -3.25
N ILE A 43 1.01 -0.33 -2.73
CA ILE A 43 1.42 -0.17 -1.32
C ILE A 43 1.15 1.29 -0.95
N ASP A 44 0.69 1.55 0.27
CA ASP A 44 0.75 2.82 1.03
C ASP A 44 -0.38 2.81 2.05
N GLY A 45 -1.64 2.65 1.59
CA GLY A 45 -2.84 2.71 2.41
C GLY A 45 -3.37 4.11 2.65
N GLY A 46 -3.08 5.05 1.75
CA GLY A 46 -3.63 6.40 1.81
C GLY A 46 -5.13 6.39 1.52
N CYS A 47 -5.88 7.34 2.08
CA CYS A 47 -7.34 7.38 1.88
C CYS A 47 -7.71 7.57 0.40
N ALA A 48 -6.85 8.21 -0.41
CA ALA A 48 -7.00 8.26 -1.85
C ALA A 48 -6.90 6.86 -2.49
N GLY A 49 -5.84 6.09 -2.19
CA GLY A 49 -5.67 4.76 -2.77
C GLY A 49 -6.74 3.76 -2.31
N VAL A 50 -7.17 3.81 -1.05
CA VAL A 50 -8.28 2.96 -0.58
C VAL A 50 -9.58 3.28 -1.31
N ARG A 51 -9.87 4.56 -1.62
CA ARG A 51 -11.04 4.93 -2.46
C ARG A 51 -10.89 4.41 -3.89
N ARG A 52 -9.67 4.33 -4.42
CA ARG A 52 -9.41 3.74 -5.74
C ARG A 52 -9.56 2.22 -5.75
N VAL A 53 -9.23 1.55 -4.65
CA VAL A 53 -9.62 0.14 -4.43
C VAL A 53 -11.15 0.01 -4.40
N ALA A 54 -11.85 0.91 -3.72
CA ALA A 54 -13.31 0.94 -3.70
C ALA A 54 -13.94 1.15 -5.09
N ALA A 55 -13.28 1.95 -5.93
CA ALA A 55 -13.71 2.25 -7.29
C ALA A 55 -13.36 1.15 -8.31
N GLY A 56 -12.60 0.12 -7.92
CA GLY A 56 -12.15 -0.95 -8.81
C GLY A 56 -10.90 -0.62 -9.64
N GLU A 57 -10.39 0.62 -9.54
CA GLU A 57 -9.20 1.06 -10.28
C GLU A 57 -7.94 0.34 -9.82
N PHE A 58 -7.87 -0.01 -8.53
CA PHE A 58 -6.84 -0.86 -7.93
C PHE A 58 -7.48 -2.15 -7.39
N GLY A 59 -6.86 -3.29 -7.62
CA GLY A 59 -7.30 -4.55 -7.02
C GLY A 59 -7.02 -4.64 -5.52
N ALA A 60 -5.90 -4.06 -5.07
CA ALA A 60 -5.53 -3.99 -3.66
C ALA A 60 -4.44 -2.94 -3.37
N THR A 61 -4.39 -2.47 -2.12
CA THR A 61 -3.25 -1.69 -1.58
C THR A 61 -2.78 -2.34 -0.28
N VAL A 62 -1.47 -2.50 -0.09
CA VAL A 62 -0.88 -2.88 1.20
C VAL A 62 -0.78 -1.62 2.06
N MET A 63 -1.70 -1.49 3.00
CA MET A 63 -1.77 -0.37 3.92
C MET A 63 -0.64 -0.44 4.96
N GLN A 64 0.01 0.70 5.15
CA GLN A 64 1.00 0.95 6.19
C GLN A 64 0.51 2.09 7.10
N TYR A 65 1.16 2.25 8.26
CA TYR A 65 0.72 3.19 9.29
C TYR A 65 1.77 4.27 9.57
N PRO A 66 2.02 5.22 8.63
CA PRO A 66 3.10 6.21 8.75
C PRO A 66 2.94 7.14 9.95
N LEU A 67 1.71 7.45 10.37
CA LEU A 67 1.48 8.25 11.58
C LEU A 67 1.90 7.50 12.84
N GLU A 68 1.67 6.19 12.89
CA GLU A 68 2.10 5.35 14.00
C GLU A 68 3.62 5.17 14.00
N MET A 69 4.23 4.94 12.83
CA MET A 69 5.69 4.94 12.68
C MET A 69 6.33 6.24 13.18
N ALA A 70 5.74 7.40 12.84
CA ALA A 70 6.23 8.69 13.29
C ALA A 70 6.10 8.86 14.82
N ARG A 71 4.95 8.49 15.39
CA ARG A 71 4.71 8.53 16.84
C ARG A 71 5.74 7.68 17.59
N LEU A 72 5.88 6.41 17.21
CA LEU A 72 6.83 5.47 17.80
C LEU A 72 8.28 5.94 17.64
N GLY A 73 8.63 6.50 16.48
CA GLY A 73 9.96 7.07 16.24
C GLY A 73 10.29 8.23 17.19
N VAL A 74 9.35 9.17 17.37
CA VAL A 74 9.54 10.30 18.30
C VAL A 74 9.62 9.82 19.75
N GLU A 75 8.78 8.87 20.15
CA GLU A 75 8.82 8.26 21.49
C GLU A 75 10.14 7.57 21.76
N ALA A 76 10.65 6.78 20.80
CA ALA A 76 11.95 6.11 20.93
C ALA A 76 13.11 7.10 21.10
N VAL A 77 13.09 8.23 20.38
CA VAL A 77 14.10 9.29 20.54
C VAL A 77 14.00 9.94 21.92
N ALA A 78 12.79 10.26 22.37
CA ALA A 78 12.55 10.89 23.66
C ALA A 78 12.95 9.97 24.83
N GLU A 79 12.66 8.68 24.74
CA GLU A 79 13.02 7.70 25.75
C GLU A 79 14.54 7.55 25.82
N ARG A 80 15.20 7.38 24.67
CA ARG A 80 16.65 7.31 24.63
C ARG A 80 17.33 8.55 25.20
N ALA A 81 16.76 9.74 25.01
CA ALA A 81 17.29 10.96 25.61
C ALA A 81 17.20 10.96 27.15
N ARG A 82 16.24 10.23 27.73
CA ARG A 82 16.04 10.12 29.19
C ARG A 82 16.84 8.99 29.81
N THR A 83 16.93 7.83 29.16
CA THR A 83 17.47 6.60 29.76
C THR A 83 18.76 6.11 29.11
N SER A 84 19.15 6.64 27.95
CA SER A 84 20.22 6.12 27.09
C SER A 84 19.96 4.73 26.50
N GLU A 85 18.78 4.14 26.74
CA GLU A 85 18.37 2.85 26.18
C GLU A 85 18.14 2.98 24.67
N LYS A 86 18.43 1.90 23.93
CA LYS A 86 18.15 1.83 22.49
C LYS A 86 16.80 1.13 22.29
N PRO A 87 15.96 1.58 21.34
CA PRO A 87 14.76 0.85 20.99
C PRO A 87 15.11 -0.55 20.50
N GLU A 88 14.25 -1.51 20.83
CA GLU A 88 14.38 -2.89 20.40
C GLU A 88 13.60 -3.15 19.11
N ASN A 89 14.15 -4.06 18.30
CA ASN A 89 13.46 -4.58 17.12
C ASN A 89 12.39 -5.58 17.54
N THR A 90 11.43 -5.80 16.66
CA THR A 90 10.45 -6.88 16.83
C THR A 90 11.19 -8.23 16.85
N PRO A 91 10.86 -9.16 17.78
CA PRO A 91 11.58 -10.42 17.90
C PRO A 91 11.69 -11.18 16.57
N GLY A 92 12.93 -11.49 16.18
CA GLY A 92 13.22 -12.20 14.92
C GLY A 92 13.39 -11.31 13.69
N LEU A 93 13.26 -9.98 13.83
CA LEU A 93 13.45 -9.01 12.75
C LEU A 93 14.63 -8.07 13.03
N ASP A 94 15.17 -7.49 11.96
CA ASP A 94 16.22 -6.46 12.01
C ASP A 94 15.66 -5.03 12.03
N PHE A 95 14.33 -4.90 12.10
CA PHE A 95 13.59 -3.65 12.24
C PHE A 95 12.47 -3.76 13.28
N HIS A 96 11.89 -2.61 13.65
CA HIS A 96 10.68 -2.53 14.45
C HIS A 96 9.45 -2.61 13.53
N ASP A 97 8.73 -3.72 13.59
CA ASP A 97 7.56 -3.97 12.75
C ASP A 97 6.33 -3.24 13.30
N THR A 98 5.80 -2.30 12.50
CA THR A 98 4.59 -1.53 12.81
C THR A 98 3.33 -2.12 12.17
N GLY A 99 3.47 -3.26 11.50
CA GLY A 99 2.39 -3.95 10.81
C GLY A 99 2.07 -3.37 9.44
N ALA A 100 1.34 -4.17 8.67
CA ALA A 100 0.72 -3.80 7.41
C ALA A 100 -0.53 -4.65 7.19
N ALA A 101 -1.51 -4.13 6.46
CA ALA A 101 -2.72 -4.86 6.13
C ALA A 101 -3.02 -4.78 4.62
N LEU A 102 -3.33 -5.90 3.98
CA LEU A 102 -3.81 -5.89 2.61
C LEU A 102 -5.26 -5.39 2.59
N VAL A 103 -5.52 -4.27 1.93
CA VAL A 103 -6.87 -3.74 1.71
C VAL A 103 -7.34 -4.17 0.33
N THR A 104 -8.47 -4.86 0.26
CA THR A 104 -9.10 -5.22 -1.01
C THR A 104 -10.63 -5.26 -0.89
N GLY A 105 -11.31 -4.98 -2.00
CA GLY A 105 -12.75 -5.25 -2.14
C GLY A 105 -13.07 -6.71 -2.51
N VAL A 106 -12.07 -7.49 -2.93
CA VAL A 106 -12.22 -8.85 -3.46
C VAL A 106 -11.31 -9.81 -2.67
N PRO A 107 -11.73 -10.26 -1.48
CA PRO A 107 -10.90 -11.13 -0.65
C PRO A 107 -10.63 -12.48 -1.33
N VAL A 108 -9.41 -12.97 -1.20
CA VAL A 108 -8.97 -14.27 -1.72
C VAL A 108 -8.82 -15.25 -0.57
N ALA A 109 -9.39 -16.44 -0.70
CA ALA A 109 -9.31 -17.49 0.33
C ALA A 109 -7.85 -17.83 0.67
N GLY A 110 -7.52 -17.83 1.95
CA GLY A 110 -6.15 -18.08 2.44
C GLY A 110 -5.22 -16.87 2.41
N VAL A 111 -5.66 -15.71 1.91
CA VAL A 111 -4.91 -14.45 1.95
C VAL A 111 -5.54 -13.49 2.96
N PRO A 112 -4.89 -13.24 4.11
CA PRO A 112 -5.38 -12.27 5.09
C PRO A 112 -5.53 -10.89 4.46
N SER A 113 -6.70 -10.30 4.61
CA SER A 113 -7.01 -8.96 4.09
C SER A 113 -8.14 -8.32 4.90
N ILE A 114 -8.16 -6.99 4.88
CA ILE A 114 -9.26 -6.18 5.40
C ILE A 114 -10.09 -5.59 4.25
N GLY A 115 -11.36 -5.34 4.54
CA GLY A 115 -12.26 -4.75 3.56
C GLY A 115 -12.05 -3.25 3.39
N VAL A 116 -12.53 -2.70 2.27
CA VAL A 116 -12.48 -1.26 1.97
C VAL A 116 -13.05 -0.39 3.11
N ALA A 117 -14.16 -0.82 3.73
CA ALA A 117 -14.77 -0.04 4.81
C ALA A 117 -13.86 0.08 6.05
N GLU A 118 -13.09 -0.96 6.35
CA GLU A 118 -12.10 -0.94 7.43
C GLU A 118 -10.87 -0.13 7.01
N GLY A 119 -10.36 -0.35 5.80
CA GLY A 119 -9.28 0.44 5.23
C GLY A 119 -9.59 1.95 5.23
N LEU A 120 -10.83 2.37 4.95
CA LEU A 120 -11.23 3.78 4.99
C LEU A 120 -11.27 4.38 6.42
N ARG A 121 -11.37 3.55 7.46
CA ARG A 121 -11.28 4.01 8.85
C ARG A 121 -9.84 4.14 9.32
N GLU A 122 -8.94 3.35 8.76
CA GLU A 122 -7.53 3.26 9.19
C GLU A 122 -6.57 4.03 8.27
N CYS A 123 -7.01 4.39 7.06
CA CYS A 123 -6.21 5.10 6.09
C CYS A 123 -5.71 6.44 6.61
N TRP A 124 -4.59 6.87 6.06
CA TRP A 124 -3.98 8.16 6.33
C TRP A 124 -4.23 9.12 5.15
N GLY A 125 -4.29 10.43 5.43
CA GLY A 125 -4.56 11.47 4.43
C GLY A 125 -5.99 11.48 3.92
#